data_AF-A0ABD0R2R6-F1
#
_entry.id   AF-A0ABD0R2R6-F1
#
_cell.length_a   1.000
_cell.length_b   1.000
_cell.length_c   1.000
_cell.angle_alpha   90.00
_cell.angle_beta   90.00
_cell.angle_gamma   90.00
#
_symmetry.space_group_name_H-M   'P 1'
#
loop_
_entity.id
_entity.type
_entity.pdbx_description
1 polymer ?
#
loop_
_entity_poly.entity_id
_entity_poly.type
_entity_poly.pdbx_seq_one_letter_code
_entity_poly.pdbx_strand_id
1 'polypeptide(L)' 'EITLAENSRVLDGWINPPPPVYMQYFFFNVTNSEEFLAGREKAKVTQIGPYTY' A
#
# COMPACT_ATOMS: atom_id res chain seq x y z
N GLU A 1 6.25 -7.35 32.61
CA GLU A 1 6.81 -6.23 31.82
C GLU A 1 7.08 -6.75 30.41
N ILE A 2 6.67 -6.03 29.37
CA ILE A 2 6.89 -6.42 27.97
C ILE A 2 8.21 -5.77 27.55
N THR A 3 9.29 -6.54 27.53
CA THR A 3 10.64 -6.07 27.22
C THR A 3 11.24 -6.86 26.07
N LEU A 4 11.93 -6.15 25.18
CA LEU A 4 12.75 -6.75 24.12
C LEU A 4 14.06 -7.21 24.76
N ALA A 5 14.13 -8.50 25.05
CA ALA A 5 15.26 -9.14 25.71
C ALA A 5 15.54 -10.49 25.06
N GLU A 6 16.78 -10.96 25.16
CA GLU A 6 17.20 -12.26 24.66
C GLU A 6 16.34 -13.39 25.28
N ASN A 7 15.92 -14.36 24.46
CA ASN A 7 15.02 -15.46 24.81
C ASN A 7 13.58 -15.06 25.22
N SER A 8 13.16 -13.81 24.99
CA SER A 8 11.78 -13.40 25.23
C SER A 8 10.87 -13.69 24.03
N ARG A 9 9.68 -14.23 24.28
CA ARG A 9 8.64 -14.45 23.25
C ARG A 9 8.26 -13.17 22.50
N VAL A 10 8.45 -12.01 23.13
CA VAL A 10 8.15 -10.70 22.55
C VAL A 10 9.18 -10.35 21.48
N LEU A 11 10.46 -10.64 21.72
CA LEU A 11 11.52 -10.44 20.74
C LEU A 11 11.34 -11.38 19.54
N ASP A 12 11.01 -12.66 19.78
CA ASP A 12 10.80 -13.64 18.70
C ASP A 12 9.68 -13.19 17.73
N GLY A 13 8.55 -12.72 18.29
CA GLY A 13 7.43 -12.21 17.50
C GLY A 13 7.68 -10.86 16.86
N TRP A 14 8.65 -10.09 17.33
CA TRP A 14 9.07 -8.84 16.68
C TRP A 14 9.99 -9.10 15.49
N ILE A 15 10.93 -10.05 15.62
CA ILE A 15 11.83 -10.45 14.53
C ILE A 15 11.06 -11.17 13.42
N ASN A 16 10.17 -12.10 13.79
CA ASN A 16 9.35 -12.87 12.85
C ASN A 16 7.87 -12.71 13.20
N PRO A 17 7.22 -11.62 12.75
CA PRO A 17 5.81 -11.39 13.01
C PRO A 17 4.97 -12.58 12.49
N PRO A 18 4.12 -13.19 13.34
CA PRO A 18 3.37 -14.38 12.97
C PRO A 18 2.29 -14.17 11.89
N PRO A 19 1.60 -13.01 11.77
CA PRO A 19 0.63 -12.84 10.69
C PRO A 19 1.35 -12.48 9.38
N PRO A 20 0.98 -13.11 8.24
CA PRO A 20 1.42 -12.65 6.93
C PRO A 20 0.84 -11.26 6.68
N VAL A 21 1.71 -10.32 6.29
CA VAL A 21 1.32 -8.96 5.90
C VAL A 21 1.17 -8.92 4.39
N TYR A 22 0.03 -8.44 3.92
CA TYR A 22 -0.21 -8.21 2.50
C TYR A 22 -0.37 -6.72 2.25
N MET A 23 0.25 -6.22 1.18
CA MET A 23 0.13 -4.85 0.72
C MET A 23 -0.65 -4.82 -0.59
N GLN A 24 -1.71 -4.02 -0.63
CA GLN A 24 -2.52 -3.80 -1.83
C GLN A 24 -2.22 -2.43 -2.42
N TYR A 25 -1.80 -2.43 -3.69
CA TYR A 25 -1.57 -1.20 -4.44
C TYR A 25 -2.74 -0.92 -5.38
N PHE A 26 -3.18 0.33 -5.37
CA PHE A 26 -4.20 0.87 -6.28
C PHE A 26 -3.61 2.05 -7.03
N PHE A 27 -3.76 2.03 -8.35
CA PHE A 27 -3.33 3.12 -9.23
C PHE A 27 -4.54 3.86 -9.78
N PHE A 28 -4.36 5.14 -10.08
CA PHE A 28 -5.36 5.94 -10.78
C PHE A 28 -4.92 6.15 -12.23
N ASN A 29 -5.55 5.44 -13.15
CA ASN A 29 -5.32 5.58 -14.58
C ASN A 29 -6.04 6.83 -15.12
N VAL A 30 -5.32 7.73 -15.78
CA VAL A 30 -5.89 8.95 -16.37
C VAL A 30 -6.50 8.62 -17.74
N THR A 31 -7.76 9.01 -17.96
CA THR A 31 -8.53 8.63 -19.16
C THR A 31 -8.76 9.79 -20.15
N ASN A 32 -8.49 11.03 -19.75
CA ASN A 32 -8.62 12.24 -20.58
C ASN A 32 -7.37 13.14 -20.49
N SER A 33 -6.19 12.55 -20.71
CA SER A 33 -4.92 13.25 -20.51
C SER A 33 -4.77 14.48 -21.41
N GLU A 34 -5.23 14.42 -22.67
CA GLU A 34 -5.11 15.53 -23.61
C GLU A 34 -5.98 16.73 -23.20
N GLU A 35 -7.23 16.49 -22.81
CA GLU A 35 -8.18 17.52 -22.36
C GLU A 35 -7.73 18.16 -21.06
N PHE A 36 -7.19 17.35 -20.14
CA PHE A 36 -6.65 17.82 -18.88
C PHE A 36 -5.43 18.72 -19.08
N LEU A 37 -4.47 18.28 -19.91
CA LEU A 37 -3.26 19.06 -20.22
C LEU A 37 -3.58 20.36 -20.97
N ALA A 38 -4.62 20.34 -21.81
CA ALA A 38 -5.10 21.54 -22.51
C ALA A 38 -5.94 22.49 -21.62
N GLY A 39 -6.16 22.16 -20.33
CA GLY A 39 -6.97 22.97 -19.41
C GLY A 39 -8.46 23.03 -19.73
N ARG A 40 -8.95 22.12 -20.59
CA ARG A 40 -10.36 22.11 -21.05
C ARG A 40 -11.27 21.35 -20.11
N GLU A 41 -10.76 20.32 -19.43
CA GLU A 41 -11.50 19.50 -18.49
C GLU A 41 -10.67 19.17 -17.24
N LYS A 42 -11.34 18.76 -16.15
CA LYS A 42 -10.66 18.16 -15.00
C LYS A 42 -10.18 16.74 -15.34
N ALA A 43 -9.12 16.28 -14.66
CA ALA A 43 -8.64 14.91 -14.82
C ALA A 43 -9.73 13.89 -14.43
N LYS A 44 -10.01 12.96 -15.34
CA LYS A 44 -10.87 11.79 -15.16
C LYS A 44 -9.96 10.60 -14.94
N VAL A 45 -10.10 9.97 -13.77
CA VAL A 45 -9.29 8.81 -13.41
C VAL A 45 -10.16 7.59 -13.14
N THR A 46 -9.59 6.42 -13.42
CA THR A 46 -10.17 5.12 -13.06
C THR A 46 -9.22 4.38 -12.15
N GLN A 47 -9.73 3.89 -11.02
CA GLN A 47 -8.95 3.06 -10.10
C GLN A 47 -8.65 1.70 -10.74
N ILE A 48 -7.39 1.26 -10.69
CA ILE A 48 -6.94 -0.05 -11.15
C ILE A 48 -6.19 -0.74 -10.00
N GLY A 49 -6.62 -1.96 -9.66
CA GLY A 49 -6.08 -2.76 -8.56
C GLY A 49 -7.17 -3.66 -7.94
N PRO A 50 -6.84 -4.40 -6.86
CA PRO A 50 -5.55 -4.38 -6.17
C PRO A 50 -4.46 -5.18 -6.89
N TYR A 51 -3.22 -4.70 -6.81
CA TYR A 51 -2.02 -5.51 -7.00
C TYR A 51 -1.49 -5.89 -5.61
N THR A 52 -1.58 -7.18 -5.25
CA THR A 52 -1.28 -7.67 -3.89
C THR A 52 0.12 -8.29 -3.83
N TYR A 53 0.92 -7.89 -2.84
CA TYR A 53 2.21 -8.50 -2.46
C TYR A 53 2.18 -8.98 -1.02
#